data_AF-A0A2N0KU05-F1
#
_entry.id   AF-A0A2N0KU05-F1
#
_cell.length_a   1.000
_cell.length_b   1.000
_cell.length_c   1.000
_cell.angle_alpha   90.00
_cell.angle_beta   90.00
_cell.angle_gamma   90.00
#
_symmetry.space_group_name_H-M   'P 1'
#
loop_
_entity.id
_entity.type
_entity.pdbx_description
1 polymer ?
#
loop_
_entity_poly.entity_id
_entity_poly.type
_entity_poly.pdbx_seq_one_letter_code
_entity_poly.pdbx_strand_id
1 'polypeptide(L)'
;MVSTKQLYDLQETDTEMAEKDAALKDVQARLADDRPIAVARQKAGQLEAQVEAQSKARNGAQLAAQQVQEKVKNVERKLYGGGITNARELTAFEEELGYLQAQLAEEEDSLLELMVVVEDLQVGRDDALKTLESLEAQRESQLPLLRQSQEALEKDLAQLLEARKQLTPNIPPQQMAIYESLRRTRGGQAVAKLDRARGVCQACRIA
;
A
#
# COMPACT_ATOMS: atom_id res chain seq x y z
N MET A 1 18.49 -53.80 13.64
CA MET A 1 18.01 -52.96 14.76
C MET A 1 18.15 -51.52 14.33
N VAL A 2 17.11 -50.70 14.41
CA VAL A 2 17.24 -49.26 14.20
C VAL A 2 17.82 -48.62 15.42
N SER A 3 18.79 -47.73 15.19
CA SER A 3 19.33 -46.89 16.23
C SER A 3 18.43 -45.67 16.42
N THR A 4 18.19 -45.27 17.67
CA THR A 4 17.51 -44.01 18.03
C THR A 4 18.11 -42.80 17.31
N LYS A 5 19.39 -42.89 16.94
CA LYS A 5 20.11 -41.93 16.11
C LYS A 5 19.46 -41.75 14.73
N GLN A 6 19.06 -42.82 14.04
CA GLN A 6 18.45 -42.72 12.71
C GLN A 6 17.09 -42.00 12.75
N LEU A 7 16.29 -42.23 13.79
CA LEU A 7 15.02 -41.52 14.00
C LEU A 7 15.25 -40.05 14.36
N TYR A 8 16.31 -39.76 15.10
CA TYR A 8 16.72 -38.39 15.40
C TYR A 8 17.21 -37.65 14.14
N ASP A 9 18.07 -38.27 13.33
CA ASP A 9 18.56 -37.69 12.08
C ASP A 9 17.40 -37.42 11.10
N LEU A 10 16.42 -38.33 11.02
CA LEU A 10 15.18 -38.12 10.26
C LEU A 10 14.37 -36.92 10.79
N GLN A 11 14.28 -36.76 12.11
CA GLN A 11 13.59 -35.62 12.72
C GLN A 11 14.26 -34.29 12.39
N GLU A 12 15.59 -34.21 12.45
CA GLU A 12 16.30 -32.98 12.13
C GLU A 12 16.03 -32.58 10.66
N THR A 13 16.10 -33.55 9.72
CA THR A 13 15.71 -33.31 8.32
C THR A 13 14.25 -32.85 8.20
N ASP A 14 13.33 -33.51 8.89
CA ASP A 14 11.90 -33.19 8.87
C ASP A 14 11.56 -31.82 9.50
N THR A 15 12.38 -31.37 10.46
CA THR A 15 12.26 -30.06 11.11
C THR A 15 12.78 -28.97 10.18
N GLU A 16 13.97 -29.17 9.61
CA GLU A 16 14.55 -28.26 8.63
C GLU A 16 13.64 -28.09 7.40
N MET A 17 13.05 -29.18 6.90
CA MET A 17 12.05 -29.12 5.83
C MET A 17 10.84 -28.26 6.21
N ALA A 18 10.33 -28.38 7.44
CA ALA A 18 9.18 -27.60 7.88
C ALA A 18 9.51 -26.10 7.99
N GLU A 19 10.70 -25.76 8.47
CA GLU A 19 11.20 -24.37 8.53
C GLU A 19 11.36 -23.78 7.13
N LYS A 20 11.96 -24.52 6.20
CA LYS A 20 12.16 -24.09 4.82
C LYS A 20 10.85 -23.97 4.05
N ASP A 21 9.89 -24.88 4.27
CA ASP A 21 8.55 -24.80 3.68
C ASP A 21 7.77 -23.58 4.20
N ALA A 22 7.87 -23.27 5.49
CA ALA A 22 7.27 -22.07 6.06
C ALA A 22 7.91 -20.79 5.48
N ALA A 23 9.24 -20.75 5.36
CA ALA A 23 9.95 -19.63 4.74
C ALA A 23 9.58 -19.47 3.25
N LEU A 24 9.44 -20.57 2.51
CA LEU A 24 9.03 -20.54 1.11
C LEU A 24 7.63 -19.97 0.95
N LYS A 25 6.69 -20.36 1.80
CA LYS A 25 5.31 -19.81 1.81
C LYS A 25 5.30 -18.31 2.10
N ASP A 26 6.12 -17.84 3.04
CA ASP A 26 6.28 -16.41 3.31
C ASP A 26 6.80 -15.65 2.08
N VAL A 27 7.89 -16.15 1.46
CA VAL A 27 8.47 -15.55 0.25
C VAL A 27 7.45 -15.52 -0.89
N GLN A 28 6.71 -16.60 -1.12
CA GLN A 28 5.66 -16.66 -2.14
C GLN A 28 4.52 -15.68 -1.85
N ALA A 29 4.09 -15.55 -0.59
CA ALA A 29 3.08 -14.57 -0.20
C ALA A 29 3.56 -13.14 -0.49
N ARG A 30 4.82 -12.82 -0.15
CA ARG A 30 5.43 -11.51 -0.43
C ARG A 30 5.58 -11.25 -1.93
N LEU A 31 5.94 -12.26 -2.73
CA LEU A 31 5.99 -12.16 -4.19
C LEU A 31 4.61 -11.94 -4.82
N ALA A 32 3.54 -12.49 -4.24
CA ALA A 32 2.18 -12.29 -4.72
C ALA A 32 1.54 -10.98 -4.23
N ASP A 33 2.06 -10.37 -3.15
CA ASP A 33 1.47 -9.18 -2.56
C ASP A 33 1.80 -7.90 -3.33
N ASP A 34 0.85 -7.46 -4.16
CA ASP A 34 0.87 -6.16 -4.85
C ASP A 34 -0.08 -5.13 -4.22
N ARG A 35 -0.71 -5.47 -3.08
CA ARG A 35 -1.73 -4.63 -2.45
C ARG A 35 -1.20 -3.24 -2.04
N PRO A 36 0.01 -3.09 -1.47
CA PRO A 36 0.53 -1.77 -1.10
C PRO A 36 0.63 -0.81 -2.30
N ILE A 37 1.12 -1.30 -3.44
CA ILE A 37 1.24 -0.51 -4.68
C ILE A 37 -0.14 -0.21 -5.25
N ALA A 38 -1.04 -1.19 -5.28
CA ALA A 38 -2.41 -0.99 -5.76
C ALA A 38 -3.16 0.09 -4.95
N VAL A 39 -3.04 0.08 -3.63
CA VAL A 39 -3.64 1.09 -2.74
C VAL A 39 -3.03 2.47 -2.98
N ALA A 40 -1.69 2.56 -3.08
CA ALA A 40 -1.01 3.82 -3.36
C ALA A 40 -1.41 4.40 -4.72
N ARG A 41 -1.49 3.56 -5.76
CA ARG A 41 -1.91 3.94 -7.11
C ARG A 41 -3.36 4.43 -7.14
N GLN A 42 -4.26 3.74 -6.44
CA GLN A 42 -5.65 4.17 -6.32
C GLN A 42 -5.74 5.55 -5.65
N LYS A 43 -5.01 5.77 -4.55
CA LYS A 43 -4.99 7.06 -3.85
C LYS A 43 -4.46 8.19 -4.74
N ALA A 44 -3.36 7.96 -5.46
CA ALA A 44 -2.79 8.92 -6.39
C ALA A 44 -3.81 9.29 -7.50
N GLY A 45 -4.46 8.30 -8.10
CA GLY A 45 -5.47 8.53 -9.15
C GLY A 45 -6.73 9.25 -8.62
N GLN A 46 -7.16 8.98 -7.38
CA GLN A 46 -8.26 9.71 -6.76
C GLN A 46 -7.94 11.19 -6.55
N LEU A 47 -6.74 11.50 -6.07
CA LEU A 47 -6.30 12.88 -5.86
C LEU A 47 -6.10 13.61 -7.18
N GLU A 48 -5.56 12.93 -8.20
CA GLU A 48 -5.43 13.50 -9.55
C GLU A 48 -6.79 13.86 -10.15
N ALA A 49 -7.78 12.98 -10.03
CA ALA A 49 -9.16 13.27 -10.47
C ALA A 49 -9.78 14.45 -9.70
N GLN A 50 -9.51 14.59 -8.41
CA GLN A 50 -9.98 15.73 -7.61
C GLN A 50 -9.30 17.04 -8.04
N VAL A 51 -7.97 17.02 -8.27
CA VAL A 51 -7.24 18.18 -8.81
C VAL A 51 -7.82 18.62 -10.14
N GLU A 52 -8.11 17.67 -11.05
CA GLU A 52 -8.69 17.99 -12.36
C GLU A 52 -10.09 18.61 -12.22
N ALA A 53 -10.94 18.01 -11.38
CA ALA A 53 -12.30 18.51 -11.15
C ALA A 53 -12.30 19.94 -10.56
N GLN A 54 -11.48 20.18 -9.53
CA GLN A 54 -11.40 21.49 -8.89
C GLN A 54 -10.70 22.53 -9.75
N SER A 55 -9.72 22.11 -10.57
CA SER A 55 -9.11 23.01 -11.56
C SER A 55 -10.11 23.48 -12.61
N LYS A 56 -11.03 22.61 -13.05
CA LYS A 56 -12.13 22.98 -13.95
C LYS A 56 -13.10 23.96 -13.28
N ALA A 57 -13.47 23.71 -12.02
CA ALA A 57 -14.32 24.61 -11.24
C ALA A 57 -13.67 25.99 -11.09
N ARG A 58 -12.38 26.03 -10.72
CA ARG A 58 -11.58 27.26 -10.61
C ARG A 58 -11.55 28.04 -11.91
N ASN A 59 -11.34 27.38 -13.06
CA ASN A 59 -11.36 28.04 -14.36
C ASN A 59 -12.76 28.60 -14.70
N GLY A 60 -13.82 27.91 -14.30
CA GLY A 60 -15.20 28.39 -14.42
C GLY A 60 -15.46 29.66 -13.61
N ALA A 61 -15.08 29.66 -12.33
CA ALA A 61 -15.18 30.83 -11.45
C ALA A 61 -14.36 32.01 -11.98
N GLN A 62 -13.14 31.75 -12.47
CA GLN A 62 -12.30 32.78 -13.09
C GLN A 62 -12.98 33.44 -14.30
N LEU A 63 -13.64 32.65 -15.15
CA LEU A 63 -14.38 33.18 -16.29
C LEU A 63 -15.60 33.99 -15.85
N ALA A 64 -16.33 33.54 -14.83
CA ALA A 64 -17.48 34.26 -14.28
C ALA A 64 -17.07 35.62 -13.71
N ALA A 65 -16.01 35.67 -12.90
CA ALA A 65 -15.45 36.90 -12.36
C ALA A 65 -15.03 37.88 -13.48
N GLN A 66 -14.36 37.39 -14.53
CA GLN A 66 -13.99 38.21 -15.68
C GLN A 66 -15.21 38.81 -16.40
N GLN A 67 -16.28 38.02 -16.60
CA GLN A 67 -17.50 38.51 -17.23
C GLN A 67 -18.19 39.59 -16.38
N VAL A 68 -18.24 39.44 -15.06
CA VAL A 68 -18.78 40.47 -14.17
C VAL A 68 -17.89 41.71 -14.19
N GLN A 69 -16.57 41.54 -14.15
CA GLN A 69 -15.61 42.65 -14.23
C GLN A 69 -15.74 43.45 -15.53
N GLU A 70 -15.99 42.80 -16.67
CA GLU A 70 -16.28 43.48 -17.93
C GLU A 70 -17.58 44.28 -17.89
N LYS A 71 -18.63 43.73 -17.25
CA LYS A 71 -19.90 44.45 -17.04
C LYS A 71 -19.70 45.68 -16.15
N VAL A 72 -18.99 45.55 -15.04
CA VAL A 72 -18.60 46.66 -14.15
C VAL A 72 -17.92 47.76 -14.97
N LYS A 73 -16.87 47.44 -15.72
CA LYS A 73 -16.14 48.42 -16.57
C LYS A 73 -17.04 49.10 -17.60
N ASN A 74 -18.02 48.39 -18.15
CA ASN A 74 -18.96 48.96 -19.11
C ASN A 74 -19.96 49.92 -18.45
N VAL A 75 -20.46 49.61 -17.26
CA VAL A 75 -21.35 50.49 -16.48
C VAL A 75 -20.59 51.72 -15.99
N GLU A 76 -19.38 51.55 -15.45
CA GLU A 76 -18.50 52.66 -15.05
C GLU A 76 -18.24 53.64 -16.21
N ARG A 77 -17.96 53.11 -17.42
CA ARG A 77 -17.75 53.94 -18.60
C ARG A 77 -18.98 54.77 -18.97
N LYS A 78 -20.19 54.22 -18.80
CA LYS A 78 -21.44 54.95 -19.02
C LYS A 78 -21.68 56.00 -17.94
N LEU A 79 -21.43 55.65 -16.68
CA LEU A 79 -21.61 56.51 -15.52
C LEU A 79 -20.70 57.76 -15.59
N TYR A 80 -19.43 57.54 -15.89
CA TYR A 80 -18.40 58.58 -15.88
C TYR A 80 -18.08 59.16 -17.26
N GLY A 81 -18.69 58.65 -18.34
CA GLY A 81 -18.46 59.08 -19.72
C GLY A 81 -19.13 60.41 -20.11
N GLY A 82 -19.82 61.07 -19.18
CA GLY A 82 -20.43 62.39 -19.39
C GLY A 82 -21.70 62.41 -20.27
N GLY A 83 -22.24 61.25 -20.63
CA GLY A 83 -23.43 61.12 -21.47
C GLY A 83 -24.77 61.08 -20.73
N ILE A 84 -24.76 60.97 -19.39
CA ILE A 84 -25.99 60.88 -18.57
C ILE A 84 -26.49 62.29 -18.27
N THR A 85 -27.72 62.59 -18.72
CA THR A 85 -28.34 63.92 -18.56
C THR A 85 -29.54 63.90 -17.61
N ASN A 86 -29.97 62.71 -17.18
CA ASN A 86 -31.14 62.49 -16.34
C ASN A 86 -30.74 61.92 -14.97
N ALA A 87 -31.14 62.60 -13.89
CA ALA A 87 -30.84 62.19 -12.52
C ALA A 87 -31.36 60.78 -12.19
N ARG A 88 -32.49 60.36 -12.77
CA ARG A 88 -33.05 59.01 -12.56
C ARG A 88 -32.22 57.92 -13.23
N GLU A 89 -31.63 58.21 -14.39
CA GLU A 89 -30.73 57.28 -15.08
C GLU A 89 -29.40 57.15 -14.34
N LEU A 90 -28.89 58.25 -13.77
CA LEU A 90 -27.70 58.23 -12.94
C LEU A 90 -27.86 57.28 -11.74
N THR A 91 -28.93 57.45 -10.96
CA THR A 91 -29.21 56.59 -9.79
C THR A 91 -29.37 55.12 -10.17
N ALA A 92 -30.03 54.83 -11.30
CA ALA A 92 -30.19 53.46 -11.78
C ALA A 92 -28.84 52.79 -12.12
N PHE A 93 -27.93 53.52 -12.77
CA PHE A 93 -26.60 52.99 -13.06
C PHE A 93 -25.70 52.89 -11.81
N GLU A 94 -25.85 53.78 -10.83
CA GLU A 94 -25.17 53.67 -9.53
C GLU A 94 -25.61 52.41 -8.76
N GLU A 95 -26.90 52.12 -8.74
CA GLU A 95 -27.45 50.89 -8.14
C GLU A 95 -26.98 49.63 -8.89
N GLU A 96 -27.01 49.64 -10.24
CA GLU A 96 -26.50 48.54 -11.06
C GLU A 96 -25.01 48.29 -10.81
N LEU A 97 -24.20 49.36 -10.72
CA LEU A 97 -22.79 49.27 -10.42
C LEU A 97 -22.55 48.65 -9.03
N GLY A 98 -23.29 49.10 -8.01
CA GLY A 98 -23.18 48.55 -6.65
C GLY A 98 -23.52 47.06 -6.60
N TYR A 99 -24.56 46.62 -7.31
CA TYR A 99 -24.91 45.21 -7.43
C TYR A 99 -23.79 44.41 -8.12
N LEU A 100 -23.28 44.90 -9.27
CA LEU A 100 -22.23 44.21 -10.01
C LEU A 100 -20.90 44.14 -9.25
N GLN A 101 -20.57 45.17 -8.47
CA GLN A 101 -19.38 45.17 -7.60
C GLN A 101 -19.51 44.17 -6.45
N ALA A 102 -20.68 44.07 -5.82
CA ALA A 102 -20.95 43.05 -4.80
C ALA A 102 -20.87 41.63 -5.40
N GLN A 103 -21.45 41.44 -6.58
CA GLN A 103 -21.36 40.17 -7.31
C GLN A 103 -19.90 39.84 -7.68
N LEU A 104 -19.12 40.82 -8.15
CA LEU A 104 -17.71 40.61 -8.48
C LEU A 104 -16.91 40.17 -7.25
N ALA A 105 -17.12 40.82 -6.10
CA ALA A 105 -16.45 40.45 -4.86
C ALA A 105 -16.77 39.01 -4.44
N GLU A 106 -18.04 38.58 -4.54
CA GLU A 106 -18.45 37.20 -4.24
C GLU A 106 -17.78 36.17 -5.18
N GLU A 107 -17.70 36.47 -6.48
CA GLU A 107 -17.04 35.61 -7.46
C GLU A 107 -15.51 35.55 -7.25
N GLU A 108 -14.90 36.68 -6.85
CA GLU A 108 -13.47 36.75 -6.52
C GLU A 108 -13.14 35.98 -5.24
N ASP A 109 -13.97 36.09 -4.20
CA ASP A 109 -13.81 35.32 -2.95
C ASP A 109 -13.92 33.81 -3.22
N SER A 110 -14.95 33.39 -3.96
CA SER A 110 -15.13 31.99 -4.39
C SER A 110 -13.95 31.47 -5.21
N LEU A 111 -13.41 32.30 -6.12
CA LEU A 111 -12.23 31.96 -6.90
C LEU A 111 -11.01 31.74 -6.00
N LEU A 112 -10.78 32.60 -5.01
CA LEU A 112 -9.68 32.47 -4.06
C LEU A 112 -9.79 31.20 -3.22
N GLU A 113 -10.99 30.85 -2.75
CA GLU A 113 -11.23 29.59 -2.03
C GLU A 113 -10.89 28.37 -2.89
N LEU A 114 -11.34 28.36 -4.16
CA LEU A 114 -11.04 27.29 -5.09
C LEU A 114 -9.54 27.18 -5.41
N MET A 115 -8.81 28.31 -5.45
CA MET A 115 -7.36 28.30 -5.63
C MET A 115 -6.65 27.59 -4.48
N VAL A 116 -7.03 27.89 -3.23
CA VAL A 116 -6.48 27.22 -2.04
C VAL A 116 -6.77 25.72 -2.08
N VAL A 117 -8.01 25.34 -2.37
CA VAL A 117 -8.41 23.92 -2.47
C VAL A 117 -7.59 23.18 -3.55
N VAL A 118 -7.37 23.81 -4.70
CA VAL A 118 -6.55 23.21 -5.77
C VAL A 118 -5.10 23.06 -5.33
N GLU A 119 -4.51 24.05 -4.67
CA GLU A 119 -3.13 23.97 -4.17
C GLU A 119 -2.96 22.84 -3.15
N ASP A 120 -3.87 22.73 -2.17
CA ASP A 120 -3.83 21.67 -1.16
C ASP A 120 -3.96 20.27 -1.79
N LEU A 121 -4.87 20.11 -2.76
CA LEU A 121 -5.04 18.86 -3.49
C LEU A 121 -3.81 18.51 -4.34
N GLN A 122 -3.15 19.52 -4.93
CA GLN A 122 -1.92 19.31 -5.68
C GLN A 122 -0.78 18.82 -4.79
N VAL A 123 -0.60 19.42 -3.61
CA VAL A 123 0.38 18.94 -2.61
C VAL A 123 0.08 17.50 -2.22
N GLY A 124 -1.18 17.19 -1.90
CA GLY A 124 -1.59 15.83 -1.55
C GLY A 124 -1.35 14.82 -2.68
N ARG A 125 -1.63 15.21 -3.93
CA ARG A 125 -1.39 14.39 -5.14
C ARG A 125 0.11 14.13 -5.34
N ASP A 126 0.95 15.15 -5.17
CA ASP A 126 2.40 15.02 -5.35
C ASP A 126 3.01 14.10 -4.29
N ASP A 127 2.56 14.19 -3.04
CA ASP A 127 3.00 13.29 -1.97
C ASP A 127 2.52 11.84 -2.19
N ALA A 128 1.30 11.66 -2.70
CA ALA A 128 0.80 10.34 -3.08
C ALA A 128 1.60 9.72 -4.23
N LEU A 129 1.99 10.52 -5.23
CA LEU A 129 2.84 10.07 -6.34
C LEU A 129 4.25 9.70 -5.87
N LYS A 130 4.88 10.51 -5.03
CA LYS A 130 6.19 10.17 -4.41
C LYS A 130 6.13 8.88 -3.61
N THR A 131 5.04 8.68 -2.87
CA THR A 131 4.81 7.44 -2.11
C THR A 131 4.70 6.24 -3.04
N LEU A 132 3.93 6.36 -4.13
CA LEU A 132 3.79 5.33 -5.14
C LEU A 132 5.14 4.97 -5.78
N GLU A 133 5.89 5.98 -6.23
CA GLU A 133 7.21 5.81 -6.84
C GLU A 133 8.19 5.12 -5.89
N SER A 134 8.21 5.51 -4.61
CA SER A 134 9.04 4.85 -3.60
C SER A 134 8.69 3.37 -3.41
N LEU A 135 7.39 3.05 -3.36
CA LEU A 135 6.92 1.67 -3.23
C LEU A 135 7.24 0.83 -4.47
N GLU A 136 7.10 1.40 -5.67
CA GLU A 136 7.44 0.73 -6.92
C GLU A 136 8.96 0.46 -7.01
N ALA A 137 9.80 1.43 -6.65
CA ALA A 137 11.26 1.23 -6.60
C ALA A 137 11.69 0.21 -5.54
N GLN A 138 11.07 0.22 -4.36
CA GLN A 138 11.29 -0.79 -3.33
C GLN A 138 10.88 -2.18 -3.83
N ARG A 139 9.76 -2.29 -4.53
CA ARG A 139 9.31 -3.54 -5.11
C ARG A 139 10.25 -4.06 -6.18
N GLU A 140 10.70 -3.20 -7.08
CA GLU A 140 11.64 -3.54 -8.15
C GLU A 140 12.96 -4.07 -7.58
N SER A 141 13.49 -3.45 -6.53
CA SER A 141 14.71 -3.92 -5.86
C SER A 141 14.52 -5.21 -5.03
N GLN A 142 13.34 -5.43 -4.46
CA GLN A 142 13.05 -6.62 -3.64
C GLN A 142 12.70 -7.86 -4.46
N LEU A 143 12.02 -7.71 -5.61
CA LEU A 143 11.61 -8.84 -6.46
C LEU A 143 12.75 -9.80 -6.84
N PRO A 144 13.93 -9.36 -7.31
CA PRO A 144 15.01 -10.29 -7.64
C PRO A 144 15.54 -11.03 -6.41
N LEU A 145 15.63 -10.35 -5.26
CA LEU A 145 16.08 -10.97 -4.00
C LEU A 145 15.09 -12.04 -3.51
N LEU A 146 13.79 -11.75 -3.62
CA LEU A 146 12.74 -12.70 -3.26
C LEU A 146 12.72 -13.91 -4.19
N ARG A 147 12.89 -13.72 -5.51
CA ARG A 147 12.99 -14.82 -6.48
C ARG A 147 14.20 -15.69 -6.23
N GLN A 148 15.36 -15.07 -5.97
CA GLN A 148 16.57 -15.82 -5.62
C GLN A 148 16.39 -16.62 -4.33
N SER A 149 15.74 -16.03 -3.32
CA SER A 149 15.40 -16.73 -2.08
C SER A 149 14.43 -17.89 -2.33
N GLN A 150 13.44 -17.71 -3.20
CA GLN A 150 12.51 -18.77 -3.58
C GLN A 150 13.25 -19.94 -4.22
N GLU A 151 14.07 -19.69 -5.23
CA GLU A 151 14.86 -20.71 -5.94
C GLU A 151 15.80 -21.46 -4.98
N ALA A 152 16.46 -20.74 -4.07
CA ALA A 152 17.34 -21.34 -3.07
C ALA A 152 16.55 -22.25 -2.10
N LEU A 153 15.40 -21.79 -1.59
CA LEU A 153 14.55 -22.57 -0.69
C LEU A 153 13.97 -23.82 -1.38
N GLU A 154 13.55 -23.71 -2.64
CA GLU A 154 13.05 -24.84 -3.43
C GLU A 154 14.15 -25.88 -3.66
N LYS A 155 15.37 -25.44 -3.94
CA LYS A 155 16.54 -26.33 -4.08
C LYS A 155 16.89 -27.03 -2.77
N ASP A 156 16.94 -26.29 -1.65
CA ASP A 156 17.20 -26.84 -0.32
C ASP A 156 16.14 -27.88 0.05
N LEU A 157 14.85 -27.58 -0.18
CA LEU A 157 13.76 -28.52 0.05
C LEU A 157 13.88 -29.78 -0.80
N ALA A 158 14.26 -29.66 -2.08
CA ALA A 158 14.49 -30.82 -2.94
C ALA A 158 15.63 -31.72 -2.42
N GLN A 159 16.72 -31.11 -1.91
CA GLN A 159 17.84 -31.84 -1.31
C GLN A 159 17.43 -32.54 -0.01
N LEU A 160 16.69 -31.85 0.86
CA LEU A 160 16.19 -32.42 2.12
C LEU A 160 15.17 -33.55 1.88
N LEU A 161 14.32 -33.42 0.86
CA LEU A 161 13.40 -34.47 0.42
C LEU A 161 14.16 -35.72 -0.04
N GLU A 162 15.26 -35.54 -0.76
CA GLU A 162 16.10 -36.66 -1.20
C GLU A 162 16.85 -37.30 -0.03
N ALA A 163 17.41 -36.50 0.89
CA ALA A 163 18.01 -37.00 2.13
C ALA A 163 17.01 -37.81 2.95
N ARG A 164 15.78 -37.32 3.11
CA ARG A 164 14.68 -38.03 3.78
C ARG A 164 14.36 -39.36 3.12
N LYS A 165 14.31 -39.40 1.78
CA LYS A 165 14.09 -40.66 1.01
C LYS A 165 15.23 -41.67 1.19
N GLN A 166 16.46 -41.22 1.39
CA GLN A 166 17.59 -42.12 1.66
C GLN A 166 17.58 -42.67 3.09
N LEU A 167 17.08 -41.89 4.06
CA LEU A 167 16.97 -42.33 5.46
C LEU A 167 15.82 -43.31 5.69
N THR A 168 14.68 -43.12 5.01
CA THR A 168 13.43 -43.86 5.27
C THR A 168 13.53 -45.39 5.10
N PRO A 169 14.16 -45.94 4.04
CA PRO A 169 14.26 -47.39 3.84
C PRO A 169 14.99 -48.14 4.97
N ASN A 170 15.83 -47.43 5.72
CA ASN A 170 16.60 -48.00 6.81
C ASN A 170 15.79 -48.10 8.12
N ILE A 171 14.53 -47.65 8.13
CA ILE A 171 13.65 -47.61 9.30
C ILE A 171 12.50 -48.62 9.15
N PRO A 172 12.33 -49.60 10.08
CA PRO A 172 11.24 -50.56 10.06
C PRO A 172 9.87 -49.86 10.08
N PRO A 173 8.89 -50.37 9.31
CA PRO A 173 7.58 -49.74 9.16
C PRO A 173 6.87 -49.44 10.49
N GLN A 174 6.98 -50.32 11.48
CA GLN A 174 6.36 -50.14 12.80
C GLN A 174 6.93 -48.92 13.55
N GLN A 175 8.24 -48.70 13.46
CA GLN A 175 8.88 -47.54 14.11
C GLN A 175 8.61 -46.25 13.35
N MET A 176 8.56 -46.32 12.01
CA MET A 176 8.18 -45.19 11.18
C MET A 176 6.74 -44.72 11.49
N ALA A 177 5.80 -45.65 11.67
CA ALA A 177 4.42 -45.33 12.02
C ALA A 177 4.31 -44.60 13.38
N ILE A 178 5.09 -45.05 14.38
CA ILE A 178 5.15 -44.39 15.70
C ILE A 178 5.75 -42.98 15.55
N TYR A 179 6.87 -42.86 14.81
CA TYR A 179 7.52 -41.59 14.55
C TYR A 179 6.58 -40.58 13.88
N GLU A 180 5.90 -40.96 12.79
CA GLU A 180 4.98 -40.07 12.09
C GLU A 180 3.78 -39.64 12.96
N SER A 181 3.23 -40.57 13.75
CA SER A 181 2.15 -40.28 14.69
C SER A 181 2.57 -39.24 15.73
N LEU A 182 3.76 -39.41 16.31
CA LEU A 182 4.31 -38.47 17.30
C LEU A 182 4.64 -37.12 16.66
N ARG A 183 5.29 -37.11 15.50
CA ARG A 183 5.62 -35.88 14.77
C ARG A 183 4.37 -35.03 14.52
N ARG A 184 3.27 -35.65 14.07
CA ARG A 184 2.00 -34.94 13.81
C ARG A 184 1.34 -34.41 15.08
N THR A 185 1.38 -35.17 16.17
CA THR A 185 0.66 -34.84 17.42
C THR A 185 1.48 -33.96 18.38
N ARG A 186 2.80 -33.89 18.21
CA ARG A 186 3.74 -33.19 19.11
C ARG A 186 4.49 -32.05 18.42
N GLY A 187 3.86 -31.39 17.45
CA GLY A 187 4.41 -30.18 16.84
C GLY A 187 5.73 -30.38 16.11
N GLY A 188 5.93 -31.55 15.48
CA GLY A 188 7.15 -31.86 14.74
C GLY A 188 8.19 -32.67 15.50
N GLN A 189 8.06 -32.83 16.82
CA GLN A 189 9.08 -33.51 17.65
C GLN A 189 8.64 -34.89 18.15
N ALA A 190 9.21 -35.95 17.56
CA ALA A 190 8.98 -37.35 17.92
C ALA A 190 10.11 -37.98 18.78
N VAL A 191 11.33 -37.43 18.72
CA VAL A 191 12.54 -37.87 19.40
C VAL A 191 13.13 -36.72 20.21
N ALA A 192 13.40 -36.95 21.49
CA ALA A 192 13.92 -35.95 22.42
C ALA A 192 15.27 -36.39 22.98
N LYS A 193 16.17 -35.41 23.20
CA LYS A 193 17.41 -35.63 23.97
C LYS A 193 17.08 -35.65 25.46
N LEU A 194 17.79 -36.49 26.21
CA LEU A 194 17.76 -36.49 27.68
C LEU A 194 18.99 -35.75 28.20
N ASP A 195 18.79 -34.71 29.01
CA ASP A 195 19.87 -34.10 29.77
C ASP A 195 20.25 -35.05 30.91
N ARG A 196 21.37 -35.77 30.75
CA ARG A 196 21.84 -36.74 31.74
C ARG A 196 22.32 -36.09 33.04
N ALA A 197 22.75 -34.83 33.03
CA ALA A 197 23.22 -34.15 34.23
C ALA A 197 22.05 -33.71 35.12
N ARG A 198 20.91 -33.35 34.50
CA ARG A 198 19.70 -32.90 35.22
C ARG A 198 18.61 -33.97 35.32
N GLY A 199 18.72 -35.07 34.57
CA GLY A 199 17.68 -36.11 34.47
C GLY A 199 16.43 -35.66 33.71
N VAL A 200 16.50 -34.58 32.92
CA VAL A 200 15.31 -33.91 32.35
C VAL A 200 15.18 -34.18 30.85
N CYS A 201 13.97 -34.48 30.39
CA CYS A 201 13.65 -34.57 28.97
C CYS A 201 13.70 -33.18 28.32
N GLN A 202 14.50 -33.01 27.25
CA GLN A 202 14.67 -31.69 26.62
C GLN A 202 13.46 -31.23 25.79
N ALA A 203 12.52 -32.13 25.46
CA ALA A 203 11.30 -31.75 24.74
C ALA A 203 10.20 -31.20 25.66
N CYS A 204 9.88 -31.91 26.77
CA CYS A 204 8.82 -31.48 27.70
C CYS A 204 9.33 -30.75 28.95
N ARG A 205 10.65 -30.74 29.18
CA ARG A 205 11.33 -30.12 30.35
C ARG A 205 10.88 -30.67 31.69
N ILE A 206 10.39 -31.90 31.72
CA ILE A 206 10.00 -32.63 32.94
C ILE A 206 11.09 -33.69 33.24
N ALA A 207 11.37 -33.90 34.53
CA ALA A 207 12.29 -34.91 35.06
C ALA A 207 11.65 -36.30 35.14
#